data_AF-A0A133RUA5-F1
#
_entry.id   AF-A0A133RUA5-F1
#
_cell.length_a   1.000
_cell.length_b   1.000
_cell.length_c   1.000
_cell.angle_alpha   90.00
_cell.angle_beta   90.00
_cell.angle_gamma   90.00
#
_symmetry.space_group_name_H-M   'P 1'
#
loop_
_entity.id
_entity.type
_entity.pdbx_description
1 polymer ?
#
loop_
_entity_poly.entity_id
_entity_poly.type
_entity_poly.pdbx_seq_one_letter_code
_entity_poly.pdbx_strand_id
1 'polypeptide(L)'
;MEEDIRGFLWFQKFLLPTLNTPSVSIIDNARFHRMGKLELLCEEFGHKLLHLPPYSPEYNPIEKTWAHIKKHLKKVLLSCTTFYEALLSYSCFN
;
A
#
# COMPACT_ATOMS: atom_id res chain seq x y z
N MET A 1 2.71 -12.33 12.85
CA MET A 1 4.03 -12.90 12.53
C MET A 1 4.11 -13.30 11.07
N GLU A 2 3.26 -14.20 10.58
CA GLU A 2 3.31 -14.62 9.16
C GLU A 2 2.88 -13.52 8.19
N GLU A 3 1.79 -12.79 8.50
CA GLU A 3 1.37 -11.63 7.72
C GLU A 3 2.42 -10.52 7.70
N ASP A 4 3.14 -10.33 8.81
CA ASP A 4 4.20 -9.31 8.91
C ASP A 4 5.38 -9.64 7.97
N ILE A 5 5.73 -10.92 7.89
CA ILE A 5 6.75 -11.42 6.96
C ILE A 5 6.30 -11.22 5.51
N ARG A 6 5.02 -11.47 5.20
CA ARG A 6 4.49 -11.25 3.84
C ARG A 6 4.54 -9.78 3.44
N GLY A 7 4.16 -8.86 4.33
CA GLY A 7 4.23 -7.42 4.08
C GLY A 7 5.66 -6.94 3.81
N PHE A 8 6.61 -7.35 4.65
CA PHE A 8 8.03 -7.05 4.45
C PHE A 8 8.57 -7.60 3.11
N LEU A 9 8.30 -8.88 2.81
CA LEU A 9 8.75 -9.49 1.57
C LEU A 9 8.13 -8.84 0.34
N TRP A 10 6.87 -8.41 0.42
CA TRP A 10 6.22 -7.69 -0.67
C TRP A 10 6.89 -6.35 -0.92
N PHE A 11 7.15 -5.58 0.14
CA PHE A 11 7.83 -4.30 0.05
C PHE A 11 9.21 -4.45 -0.61
N GLN A 12 9.99 -5.43 -0.16
CA GLN A 12 11.32 -5.70 -0.69
C GLN A 12 11.31 -6.15 -2.15
N LYS A 13 10.40 -7.05 -2.53
CA LYS A 13 10.41 -7.69 -3.85
C LYS A 13 9.67 -6.90 -4.93
N PHE A 14 8.68 -6.10 -4.55
CA PHE A 14 7.81 -5.43 -5.51
C PHE A 14 7.87 -3.91 -5.42
N LEU A 15 7.85 -3.32 -4.22
CA LEU A 15 7.85 -1.86 -4.12
C LEU A 15 9.24 -1.27 -4.35
N LEU A 16 10.26 -1.72 -3.62
CA LEU A 16 11.61 -1.16 -3.72
C LEU A 16 12.17 -1.14 -5.16
N PRO A 17 12.04 -2.21 -5.97
CA PRO A 17 12.55 -2.20 -7.34
C PRO A 17 11.87 -1.17 -8.26
N THR A 18 10.72 -0.62 -7.86
CA THR A 18 10.01 0.42 -8.63
C THR A 18 10.45 1.84 -8.28
N LEU A 19 11.18 2.01 -7.17
CA LEU A 19 11.66 3.31 -6.69
C LEU A 19 13.00 3.67 -7.35
N ASN A 20 12.95 4.19 -8.58
CA ASN A 20 14.14 4.50 -9.37
C ASN A 20 14.93 5.73 -8.89
N THR A 21 14.41 6.47 -7.92
CA THR A 21 15.04 7.68 -7.38
C THR A 21 14.86 7.73 -5.85
N PRO A 22 15.77 8.40 -5.12
CA PRO A 22 15.61 8.65 -3.69
C PRO A 22 14.23 9.21 -3.37
N SER A 23 13.50 8.54 -2.50
CA SER A 23 12.07 8.78 -2.28
C SER A 23 11.74 8.67 -0.79
N VAL A 24 10.66 9.32 -0.37
CA VAL A 24 10.13 9.21 1.00
C VAL A 24 8.81 8.45 0.95
N SER A 25 8.77 7.29 1.61
CA SER A 25 7.57 6.48 1.74
C SER A 25 6.85 6.83 3.05
N ILE A 26 5.64 7.36 2.95
CA ILE A 26 4.79 7.68 4.10
C ILE A 26 3.91 6.45 4.40
N ILE A 27 4.02 5.91 5.60
CA ILE A 27 3.35 4.66 6.00
C ILE A 27 2.57 4.81 7.30
N ASP A 28 1.50 4.03 7.44
CA ASP A 28 0.77 3.94 8.69
C ASP A 28 1.53 3.11 9.74
N ASN A 29 0.93 2.95 10.92
CA ASN A 29 1.56 2.26 12.04
C ASN A 29 1.16 0.77 12.14
N ALA A 30 0.87 0.10 11.02
CA ALA A 30 0.67 -1.36 10.99
C ALA A 30 1.87 -2.11 11.59
N ARG A 31 1.64 -3.30 12.16
CA ARG A 31 2.68 -4.03 12.92
C ARG A 31 3.94 -4.31 12.10
N PHE A 32 3.78 -4.68 10.83
CA PHE A 32 4.89 -4.98 9.94
C PHE A 32 5.67 -3.74 9.47
N HIS A 33 5.03 -2.56 9.47
CA HIS A 33 5.70 -1.29 9.22
C HIS A 33 6.68 -0.91 10.34
N ARG A 34 6.44 -1.37 11.58
CA ARG A 34 7.30 -1.09 12.74
C ARG A 34 8.50 -2.02 12.86
N MET A 35 8.76 -2.85 11.86
CA MET A 35 9.95 -3.68 11.84
C MET A 35 11.13 -2.77 11.51
N GLY A 36 12.05 -2.53 12.45
CA GLY A 36 13.24 -1.69 12.18
C GLY A 36 14.08 -2.18 10.98
N LYS A 37 13.90 -3.44 10.57
CA LYS A 37 14.46 -3.98 9.31
C LYS A 37 13.95 -3.24 8.06
N LEU A 38 12.73 -2.72 8.07
CA LEU A 38 12.13 -2.00 6.94
C LEU A 38 12.77 -0.62 6.77
N GLU A 39 13.02 0.10 7.88
CA GLU A 39 13.73 1.37 7.88
C GLU A 39 15.17 1.19 7.36
N LEU A 40 15.91 0.24 7.92
CA LEU A 40 17.27 -0.09 7.49
C LEU A 40 17.34 -0.45 6.00
N LEU A 41 16.39 -1.25 5.52
CA LEU A 41 16.30 -1.62 4.11
C LEU A 41 16.01 -0.41 3.22
N CYS A 42 15.18 0.54 3.65
CA CYS A 42 14.97 1.77 2.88
C CYS A 42 16.25 2.61 2.81
N GLU A 43 16.93 2.79 3.95
CA GLU A 43 18.15 3.59 4.05
C GLU A 43 19.30 3.02 3.21
N GLU A 44 19.46 1.69 3.19
CA GLU A 44 20.47 1.00 2.37
C GLU A 44 20.31 1.29 0.88
N PHE A 45 19.06 1.44 0.42
CA PHE A 45 18.72 1.76 -0.97
C PHE A 45 18.57 3.28 -1.23
N GLY A 46 18.90 4.13 -0.24
CA GLY A 46 18.85 5.59 -0.38
C GLY A 46 17.43 6.19 -0.30
N HIS A 47 16.46 5.44 0.21
CA HIS A 47 15.10 5.89 0.48
C HIS A 47 14.90 6.20 1.96
N LYS A 48 13.81 6.89 2.29
CA LYS A 48 13.42 7.17 3.67
C LYS A 48 12.00 6.66 3.94
N LEU A 49 11.80 6.25 5.18
CA LEU A 49 10.49 5.86 5.70
C LEU A 49 10.00 6.93 6.66
N LEU A 50 8.73 7.32 6.54
CA LEU A 50 8.11 8.26 7.47
C LEU A 50 6.80 7.67 8.00
N HIS A 51 6.71 7.54 9.31
CA HIS A 51 5.51 7.06 9.98
C HIS A 51 4.50 8.19 10.17
N LEU A 52 3.22 7.89 9.91
CA LEU A 52 2.13 8.77 10.27
C LEU A 52 2.01 8.90 11.80
N PRO A 53 1.52 10.04 12.32
CA PRO A 53 1.20 10.17 13.74
C PRO A 53 0.19 9.09 14.19
N PRO A 54 0.28 8.61 15.44
CA PRO A 54 -0.70 7.69 15.98
C PRO A 54 -2.12 8.25 15.91
N TYR A 55 -3.08 7.43 15.48
CA TYR A 55 -4.49 7.77 15.37
C TYR A 55 -4.83 8.95 14.43
N SER A 56 -3.98 9.20 13.42
CA SER A 56 -4.24 10.20 12.37
C SER A 56 -4.63 9.57 11.01
N PRO A 57 -5.79 8.88 10.89
CA PRO A 57 -6.23 8.30 9.63
C PRO A 57 -6.52 9.36 8.56
N GLU A 58 -6.78 10.62 8.95
CA GLU A 58 -6.97 11.75 8.04
C GLU A 58 -5.74 12.04 7.16
N TYR A 59 -4.55 11.63 7.60
CA TYR A 59 -3.30 11.77 6.86
C TYR A 59 -2.96 10.56 5.98
N ASN A 60 -3.84 9.54 5.93
CA ASN A 60 -3.69 8.40 5.04
C ASN A 60 -4.64 8.52 3.82
N PRO A 61 -4.26 9.23 2.74
CA PRO A 61 -5.15 9.48 1.61
C PRO A 61 -5.61 8.21 0.89
N ILE A 62 -4.87 7.10 1.01
CA ILE A 62 -5.23 5.82 0.39
C ILE A 62 -6.56 5.28 0.91
N GLU A 63 -6.97 5.62 2.14
CA GLU A 63 -8.23 5.18 2.73
C GLU A 63 -9.44 5.72 1.95
N LYS A 64 -9.36 6.98 1.49
CA LYS A 64 -10.40 7.59 0.65
C LYS A 64 -10.49 6.87 -0.70
N THR A 65 -9.34 6.56 -1.30
CA THR A 65 -9.26 5.79 -2.54
C THR A 65 -9.86 4.40 -2.38
N TRP A 66 -9.52 3.69 -1.30
CA TRP A 66 -10.10 2.38 -0.99
C TRP A 66 -11.61 2.44 -0.78
N ALA A 67 -12.13 3.48 -0.13
CA ALA A 67 -13.57 3.66 0.03
C ALA A 67 -14.28 3.80 -1.33
N HIS A 68 -13.69 4.55 -2.26
CA HIS A 68 -14.23 4.71 -3.62
C HIS A 68 -14.16 3.42 -4.43
N ILE A 69 -13.02 2.71 -4.41
CA ILE A 69 -12.87 1.41 -5.07
C ILE A 69 -13.91 0.42 -4.53
N LYS A 70 -14.04 0.28 -3.21
CA LYS A 70 -15.04 -0.62 -2.59
C LYS A 70 -16.46 -0.24 -2.98
N LYS A 71 -16.79 1.06 -3.04
CA LYS A 71 -18.12 1.54 -3.47
C LYS A 71 -18.40 1.20 -4.93
N HIS A 72 -17.41 1.31 -5.81
CA HIS A 72 -17.52 0.91 -7.21
C HIS A 72 -17.70 -0.60 -7.34
N LEU A 73 -16.81 -1.38 -6.72
CA LEU A 73 -16.86 -2.85 -6.75
C LEU A 73 -18.21 -3.38 -6.29
N LYS A 74 -18.79 -2.84 -5.22
CA LYS A 74 -20.15 -3.24 -4.76
C LYS A 74 -21.23 -3.13 -5.84
N LYS A 75 -21.08 -2.24 -6.82
CA LYS A 75 -22.05 -2.05 -7.91
C LYS A 75 -21.81 -3.00 -9.08
N VAL A 76 -20.54 -3.27 -9.41
CA VAL A 76 -20.17 -3.97 -10.64
C VAL A 76 -19.83 -5.45 -10.43
N LEU A 77 -19.54 -5.89 -9.20
CA LEU A 77 -19.06 -7.24 -8.92
C LEU A 77 -20.02 -8.35 -9.38
N LEU A 78 -21.34 -8.09 -9.33
CA LEU A 78 -22.35 -9.04 -9.80
C LEU A 78 -22.49 -9.09 -11.33
N SER A 79 -21.94 -8.09 -12.02
CA SER A 79 -22.01 -7.94 -13.48
C SER A 79 -20.69 -8.34 -14.17
N CYS A 80 -19.63 -8.61 -13.42
CA CYS A 80 -18.33 -9.04 -13.92
C CYS A 80 -18.11 -10.53 -13.66
N THR A 81 -17.33 -11.18 -14.53
CA THR A 81 -17.01 -12.60 -14.41
C THR A 81 -15.92 -12.83 -13.36
N THR A 82 -14.99 -11.88 -13.23
CA THR A 82 -13.87 -11.98 -12.30
C THR A 82 -13.70 -10.71 -11.47
N PHE A 83 -13.06 -10.85 -10.30
CA PHE A 83 -12.67 -9.71 -9.48
C PHE A 83 -11.72 -8.76 -10.23
N TYR A 84 -10.81 -9.30 -11.05
CA TYR A 84 -9.87 -8.49 -11.84
C TYR A 84 -10.59 -7.60 -12.86
N GLU A 85 -11.59 -8.15 -13.55
CA GLU A 85 -12.42 -7.39 -14.48
C GLU A 85 -13.18 -6.26 -13.74
N ALA A 86 -13.78 -6.58 -12.59
CA ALA A 86 -14.45 -5.59 -11.76
C ALA A 86 -13.48 -4.50 -11.27
N LEU A 87 -12.26 -4.85 -10.87
CA LEU A 87 -11.24 -3.92 -10.42
C LEU A 87 -10.76 -3.01 -11.54
N LEU A 88 -10.45 -3.57 -12.72
CA LEU A 88 -10.00 -2.81 -13.90
C LEU A 88 -11.10 -1.93 -14.50
N SER A 89 -12.37 -2.22 -14.21
CA SER A 89 -13.48 -1.35 -14.61
C SER A 89 -13.52 -0.01 -13.83
N TYR A 90 -12.76 0.12 -12.74
CA TYR A 90 -12.70 1.37 -11.97
C TYR A 90 -11.82 2.40 -12.68
N SER A 91 -12.39 3.59 -12.93
CA SER A 91 -11.81 4.61 -13.82
C SER A 91 -10.45 5.17 -13.41
N CYS A 92 -9.97 4.96 -12.18
CA CYS A 92 -8.63 5.36 -11.78
C CYS A 92 -7.53 4.35 -12.14
N PHE A 93 -7.89 3.17 -12.67
CA PHE A 93 -6.93 2.16 -13.14
C PHE A 93 -6.81 2.09 -14.67
N ASN A 94 -7.58 2.90 -15.40
CA ASN A 94 -7.50 3.07 -16.85
C ASN A 94 -6.80 4.37 -17.23
#